data_AF-A0A7L4R052-F1
#
_entry.id   AF-A0A7L4R052-F1
#
_cell.length_a   1.000
_cell.length_b   1.000
_cell.length_c   1.000
_cell.angle_alpha   90.00
_cell.angle_beta   90.00
_cell.angle_gamma   90.00
#
_symmetry.space_group_name_H-M   'P 1'
#
loop_
_entity.id
_entity.type
_entity.pdbx_description
1 polymer ?
#
loop_
_entity_poly.entity_id
_entity_poly.type
_entity_poly.pdbx_seq_one_letter_code
_entity_poly.pdbx_strand_id
1 'polypeptide(L)'
;MKIFLSGSIRGGRQMLTVYQFICGYLRRSGHEVLSWHVAHDGVEATESLMSESQIYERDMGFLNASECMIAEVSLASTGVGYEVCSAIHKGI
;
A
#
# COMPACT_ATOMS: atom_id res chain seq x y z
N MET A 1 14.75 6.00 2.70
CA MET A 1 14.27 4.63 2.86
C MET A 1 13.20 4.33 1.82
N LYS A 2 13.09 3.07 1.41
CA LYS A 2 11.97 2.55 0.62
C LYS A 2 10.83 2.12 1.54
N ILE A 3 9.67 2.75 1.37
CA ILE A 3 8.49 2.55 2.20
C ILE A 3 7.38 1.93 1.36
N PHE A 4 6.81 0.84 1.87
CA PHE A 4 5.56 0.29 1.36
C PHE A 4 4.39 0.86 2.16
N LEU A 5 3.60 1.74 1.54
CA LEU A 5 2.38 2.30 2.13
C LEU A 5 1.18 1.45 1.72
N SER A 6 0.55 0.79 2.69
CA SER A 6 -0.61 -0.07 2.50
C SER A 6 -1.88 0.60 3.04
N GLY A 7 -3.00 0.39 2.35
CA GLY A 7 -4.31 0.94 2.71
C GLY A 7 -5.43 0.18 1.99
N SER A 8 -6.65 0.31 2.50
CA SER A 8 -7.82 -0.33 1.88
C SER A 8 -8.14 0.33 0.53
N ILE A 9 -8.25 -0.48 -0.53
CA ILE A 9 -8.68 -0.02 -1.87
C ILE A 9 -10.09 -0.56 -2.14
N ARG A 10 -10.22 -1.89 -2.30
CA ARG A 10 -11.52 -2.55 -2.58
C ARG A 10 -12.45 -2.60 -1.36
N GLY A 11 -11.92 -2.45 -0.14
CA GLY A 11 -12.73 -2.37 1.08
C GLY A 11 -13.34 -0.98 1.32
N GLY A 12 -13.06 -0.02 0.44
CA GLY A 12 -13.56 1.35 0.52
C GLY A 12 -12.44 2.38 0.36
N ARG A 13 -12.74 3.50 -0.31
CA ARG A 13 -11.78 4.57 -0.61
C ARG A 13 -11.99 5.86 0.18
N GLN A 14 -12.75 5.80 1.28
CA GLN A 14 -13.05 6.96 2.11
C GLN A 14 -11.78 7.63 2.68
N MET A 15 -10.69 6.87 2.81
CA MET A 15 -9.41 7.32 3.36
C MET A 15 -8.39 7.78 2.30
N LEU A 16 -8.79 7.91 1.04
CA LEU A 16 -7.89 8.32 -0.05
C LEU A 16 -7.11 9.61 0.24
N THR A 17 -7.78 10.64 0.78
CA THR A 17 -7.13 11.90 1.13
C THR A 17 -6.07 11.73 2.21
N VAL A 18 -6.26 10.78 3.13
CA VAL A 18 -5.27 10.39 4.14
C VAL A 18 -4.10 9.67 3.49
N TYR A 19 -4.33 8.77 2.54
CA TYR A 19 -3.27 8.09 1.80
C TYR A 19 -2.41 9.08 1.01
N GLN A 20 -3.05 10.06 0.35
CA GLN A 20 -2.38 11.16 -0.35
C GLN A 20 -1.56 12.03 0.61
N PHE A 21 -2.11 12.35 1.78
CA PHE A 21 -1.40 13.12 2.80
C PHE A 21 -0.15 12.40 3.31
N ILE A 22 -0.28 11.12 3.70
CA ILE A 22 0.84 10.30 4.19
C ILE A 22 1.91 10.16 3.10
N CYS A 23 1.52 9.77 1.88
CA CYS A 23 2.44 9.63 0.75
C CYS A 23 3.18 10.95 0.46
N GLY A 24 2.46 12.07 0.41
CA GLY A 24 3.04 13.39 0.20
C GLY A 24 4.02 13.79 1.31
N TYR A 25 3.69 13.52 2.58
CA TYR A 25 4.57 13.78 3.72
C TYR A 25 5.86 12.97 3.63
N LEU A 26 5.77 11.65 3.42
CA LEU A 26 6.93 10.76 3.33
C LEU A 26 7.88 11.15 2.19
N ARG A 27 7.32 11.50 1.03
CA ARG A 27 8.11 11.96 -0.12
C ARG A 27 8.81 13.28 0.14
N ARG A 28 8.13 14.26 0.77
CA ARG A 28 8.76 15.53 1.17
C ARG A 28 9.86 15.35 2.20
N SER A 29 9.75 14.32 3.04
CA SER A 29 10.78 13.94 4.01
C SER A 29 11.95 13.14 3.41
N GLY A 30 11.99 12.94 2.08
CA GLY A 30 13.10 12.28 1.39
C GLY A 30 13.00 10.75 1.29
N HIS A 31 11.83 10.17 1.56
CA HIS A 31 11.59 8.73 1.40
C HIS A 31 11.02 8.38 0.02
N GLU A 32 11.33 7.18 -0.45
CA GLU A 32 10.76 6.60 -1.67
C GLU A 32 9.53 5.77 -1.28
N VAL A 33 8.34 6.14 -1.76
CA VAL A 33 7.09 5.40 -1.51
C VAL A 33 6.81 4.49 -2.70
N LEU A 34 7.02 3.19 -2.54
CA LEU A 34 6.95 2.19 -3.62
C LEU A 34 5.52 1.99 -4.13
N SER A 35 4.53 2.13 -3.24
CA SER A 35 3.11 1.95 -3.52
C SER A 35 2.36 3.26 -3.78
N TRP A 36 3.00 4.23 -4.46
CA TRP A 36 2.40 5.54 -4.73
C TRP A 36 1.03 5.44 -5.44
N HIS A 37 0.78 4.34 -6.16
CA HIS A 37 -0.48 4.06 -6.85
C HIS A 37 -1.68 3.96 -5.89
N VAL A 38 -1.48 3.54 -4.63
CA VAL A 38 -2.53 3.52 -3.58
C VAL A 38 -3.13 4.91 -3.35
N ALA A 39 -2.33 5.97 -3.54
CA ALA A 39 -2.74 7.36 -3.40
C ALA A 39 -3.32 7.99 -4.68
N HIS A 40 -3.47 7.22 -5.77
CA HIS A 40 -3.98 7.71 -7.06
C HIS A 40 -5.50 7.51 -7.18
N ASP A 41 -6.20 8.48 -7.78
CA ASP A 41 -7.67 8.48 -7.89
C ASP A 41 -8.20 7.30 -8.75
N GLY A 42 -7.42 6.83 -9.73
CA GLY A 42 -7.82 5.78 -10.67
C GLY A 42 -7.34 4.36 -10.35
N VAL A 43 -6.73 4.11 -9.20
CA VAL A 43 -6.09 2.80 -8.94
C VAL A 43 -7.06 1.64 -8.91
N GLU A 44 -8.30 1.88 -8.46
CA GLU A 44 -9.35 0.87 -8.38
C GLU A 44 -9.71 0.34 -9.78
N ALA A 45 -9.77 1.21 -10.78
CA ALA A 45 -10.02 0.82 -12.16
C ALA A 45 -8.86 0.00 -12.73
N THR A 46 -7.61 0.36 -12.42
CA THR A 46 -6.42 -0.39 -12.84
C THR A 46 -6.35 -1.76 -12.18
N GLU A 47 -6.61 -1.86 -10.87
CA GLU A 47 -6.63 -3.13 -10.15
C GLU A 47 -7.80 -4.02 -10.54
N SER A 48 -8.91 -3.44 -10.97
CA SER A 48 -10.07 -4.20 -11.47
C SER A 48 -9.76 -4.96 -12.76
N LEU A 49 -8.70 -4.56 -13.48
CA LEU A 49 -8.20 -5.22 -14.69
C LEU A 49 -7.12 -6.28 -14.39
N MET A 50 -6.64 -6.35 -13.15
CA MET A 50 -5.62 -7.32 -12.71
C MET A 50 -6.27 -8.53 -12.05
N SER A 51 -5.70 -9.72 -12.26
CA SER A 51 -6.08 -10.89 -11.47
C SER A 51 -5.61 -10.74 -10.02
N GLU A 52 -6.25 -11.46 -9.10
CA GLU A 52 -5.84 -11.49 -7.69
C GLU A 52 -4.38 -11.92 -7.52
N SER A 53 -3.91 -12.87 -8.33
CA SER A 53 -2.51 -13.33 -8.31
C SER A 53 -1.54 -12.23 -8.74
N GLN A 54 -1.89 -11.43 -9.75
CA GLN A 54 -1.05 -10.31 -10.22
C GLN A 54 -0.97 -9.19 -9.17
N ILE A 55 -2.07 -8.90 -8.49
CA ILE A 55 -2.09 -7.93 -7.38
C ILE A 55 -1.19 -8.42 -6.25
N TYR A 56 -1.37 -9.68 -5.85
CA TYR A 56 -0.54 -10.32 -4.83
C TYR A 56 0.96 -10.26 -5.16
N GLU A 57 1.36 -10.68 -6.36
CA GLU A 57 2.77 -10.68 -6.78
C GLU A 57 3.38 -9.28 -6.78
N ARG A 58 2.62 -8.28 -7.26
CA ARG A 58 3.01 -6.88 -7.26
C ARG A 58 3.23 -6.37 -5.83
N ASP A 59 2.26 -6.59 -4.95
CA ASP A 59 2.27 -6.05 -3.58
C ASP A 59 3.36 -6.71 -2.73
N MET A 60 3.54 -8.03 -2.86
CA MET A 60 4.66 -8.74 -2.24
C MET A 60 6.00 -8.29 -2.83
N GLY A 61 6.05 -7.94 -4.12
CA GLY A 61 7.22 -7.31 -4.74
C GLY A 61 7.60 -5.98 -4.07
N PHE A 62 6.62 -5.12 -3.79
CA PHE A 62 6.85 -3.86 -3.07
C PHE A 62 7.29 -4.09 -1.62
N LEU A 63 6.65 -5.01 -0.91
CA LEU A 63 7.01 -5.35 0.47
C LEU A 63 8.42 -5.95 0.56
N ASN A 64 8.81 -6.79 -0.39
CA ASN A 64 10.15 -7.37 -0.45
C ASN A 64 11.23 -6.31 -0.71
N ALA A 65 10.92 -5.31 -1.54
CA ALA A 65 11.83 -4.22 -1.87
C ALA A 65 11.87 -3.08 -0.82
N SER A 66 10.96 -3.09 0.15
CA SER A 66 10.88 -2.04 1.18
C SER A 66 11.74 -2.34 2.41
N GLU A 67 12.17 -1.26 3.05
CA GLU A 67 12.88 -1.26 4.34
C GLU A 67 11.92 -1.02 5.51
N CYS A 68 10.70 -0.56 5.23
CA CYS A 68 9.67 -0.25 6.20
C CYS A 68 8.29 -0.37 5.54
N MET A 69 7.32 -0.89 6.30
CA MET A 69 5.91 -0.83 5.93
C MET A 69 5.16 0.18 6.81
N ILE A 70 4.26 0.96 6.19
CA ILE A 70 3.27 1.77 6.90
C ILE A 70 1.90 1.32 6.44
N ALA A 71 1.04 0.91 7.37
CA ALA A 71 -0.34 0.52 7.09
C ALA A 71 -1.32 1.52 7.70
N GLU A 72 -2.24 2.04 6.89
CA GLU A 72 -3.41 2.78 7.39
C GLU A 72 -4.58 1.80 7.54
N VAL A 73 -5.05 1.61 8.77
CA VAL A 73 -5.95 0.51 9.14
C VAL A 73 -7.29 0.97 9.73
N SER A 74 -7.68 2.23 9.52
CA SER A 74 -8.99 2.73 9.96
C SER A 74 -10.15 2.06 9.19
N LEU A 75 -9.89 1.56 7.98
CA LEU A 75 -10.83 0.74 7.21
C LEU A 75 -10.37 -0.72 7.20
N ALA A 76 -11.33 -1.63 7.45
CA ALA A 76 -11.06 -3.06 7.38
C ALA A 76 -10.62 -3.48 5.97
N SER A 77 -9.55 -4.27 5.89
CA SER A 77 -9.04 -4.82 4.63
C SER A 77 -8.28 -6.11 4.88
N THR A 78 -8.74 -7.20 4.25
CA THR A 78 -8.05 -8.51 4.29
C THR A 78 -6.68 -8.44 3.63
N GLY A 79 -6.55 -7.70 2.52
CA GLY A 79 -5.28 -7.52 1.81
C GLY A 79 -4.23 -6.82 2.67
N VAL A 80 -4.62 -5.69 3.30
CA VAL A 80 -3.74 -4.96 4.23
C VAL A 80 -3.34 -5.85 5.41
N GLY A 81 -4.28 -6.63 5.97
CA GLY A 81 -3.99 -7.57 7.05
C GLY A 81 -2.96 -8.63 6.65
N TYR A 82 -3.08 -9.19 5.44
CA TYR A 82 -2.11 -10.14 4.91
C TYR A 82 -0.71 -9.51 4.72
N GLU A 83 -0.67 -8.29 4.19
CA GLU A 83 0.58 -7.54 4.01
C GLU A 83 1.26 -7.23 5.35
N VAL A 84 0.50 -6.84 6.37
CA VAL A 84 1.03 -6.62 7.74
C VAL A 84 1.65 -7.90 8.29
N CYS A 85 0.95 -9.04 8.18
CA CYS A 85 1.50 -10.33 8.60
C CYS A 85 2.79 -10.68 7.84
N SER A 86 2.83 -10.39 6.54
CA SER A 86 3.99 -10.66 5.68
C SER A 86 5.18 -9.76 6.03
N ALA A 87 4.94 -8.49 6.36
CA ALA A 87 5.96 -7.55 6.83
C ALA A 87 6.57 -8.00 8.17
N ILE A 88 5.71 -8.39 9.13
CA ILE A 88 6.15 -8.94 10.41
C ILE A 88 7.02 -10.19 10.21
N HIS A 89 6.61 -11.09 9.30
CA HIS A 89 7.39 -12.29 9.00
C HIS A 89 8.76 -11.96 8.35
N LYS A 90 8.80 -10.94 7.49
CA LYS A 90 10.03 -10.42 6.87
C LYS A 90 10.92 -9.67 7.88
N GLY A 91 10.37 -9.16 8.99
CA GLY A 91 11.07 -8.38 10.00
C GLY A 91 11.19 -6.90 9.67
N ILE A 92 10.19 -6.32 8.99
CA ILE A 92 10.09 -4.87 8.71
C ILE A 92 8.78 -4.26 9.19
#